data_AF-J3E6D2-F1
#
_entry.id   AF-J3E6D2-F1
#
_cell.length_a   1.000
_cell.length_b   1.000
_cell.length_c   1.000
_cell.angle_alpha   90.00
_cell.angle_beta   90.00
_cell.angle_gamma   90.00
#
_symmetry.space_group_name_H-M   'P 1'
#
loop_
_entity.id
_entity.type
_entity.pdbx_description
1 polymer ?
#
loop_
_entity_poly.entity_id
_entity_poly.type
_entity_poly.pdbx_seq_one_letter_code
_entity_poly.pdbx_strand_id
1 'polypeptide(L)'
;MPSTDPFMNKVAIVTGAAQGLGLDYAAALAARGARVVISDLGTDRSGEGRDPSAVSVALQALKDQGFDVVAHVGQLENEDECRQLVELAIAQFGALDILIHNAGWVDYQGIETQEQAFLDRALGISVHAPVWLAKHAWKHLKLSAAPRIVLTTSDRAMYQRYSQPGLVAYSAGKMAQVGIMNALSMEGLAHGILVNAISPVAKTRMWGVTLPPEELKPEWVTPGVLYLASALCRDTGYILRASNGQFTATRFSENSGVSYPRDLARVEASSLAEVAERWSSIKECHYLPFKVANTRTDLGESPVWDPRSGALYFVDLTGGRIHQLLPDGEVTVLYESAARIGALALTDQGNLVFTEDASVAILDVAQGKVRQYSASVHHRSSYRFNDGACDPQGRFVTGLMDEGPSGKTGALFRFDGELHDEVIHDDLALPNGLAWSQDGQTLFFVDSVSRSIYRAEYLEEGRLEHVTLFAETPAELGRPDGIALDREGGLWVCQFNGSCLLRYDRHGHLTDQVVMPVPRPTSCCFGGAAMDTLYITTARFGMSPAELRHYPDAGDLYAIRPEVGGLARFAFKE
;
A
#
# COMPACT_ATOMS: atom_id res chain seq x y z
N MET A 1 -6.23 23.96 1.60
CA MET A 1 -7.59 23.44 1.34
C MET A 1 -8.38 24.50 0.58
N PRO A 2 -9.32 24.15 -0.30
CA PRO A 2 -10.20 25.15 -0.91
C PRO A 2 -10.87 25.99 0.19
N SER A 3 -11.07 27.28 -0.06
CA SER A 3 -11.67 28.22 0.90
C SER A 3 -13.17 27.96 1.16
N THR A 4 -13.76 27.04 0.40
CA THR A 4 -15.17 26.65 0.43
C THR A 4 -15.28 25.12 0.45
N ASP A 5 -16.26 24.59 1.21
CA ASP A 5 -16.55 23.16 1.27
C ASP A 5 -16.83 22.59 -0.14
N PRO A 6 -16.26 21.42 -0.52
CA PRO A 6 -16.41 20.85 -1.86
C PRO A 6 -17.86 20.51 -2.27
N PHE A 7 -18.79 20.44 -1.31
CA PHE A 7 -20.19 20.12 -1.56
C PHE A 7 -21.13 21.33 -1.60
N MET A 8 -20.62 22.53 -1.32
CA MET A 8 -21.44 23.72 -1.26
C MET A 8 -22.19 23.94 -2.59
N ASN A 9 -23.52 24.01 -2.53
CA ASN A 9 -24.45 24.15 -3.66
C ASN A 9 -24.49 22.98 -4.65
N LYS A 10 -23.82 21.85 -4.36
CA LYS A 10 -23.88 20.65 -5.19
C LYS A 10 -25.22 19.94 -5.07
N VAL A 11 -25.67 19.30 -6.14
CA VAL A 11 -26.89 18.48 -6.12
C VAL A 11 -26.52 17.00 -6.14
N ALA A 12 -27.00 16.26 -5.15
CA ALA A 12 -26.69 14.85 -4.98
C ALA A 12 -27.96 13.99 -4.96
N ILE A 13 -27.91 12.83 -5.62
CA ILE A 13 -28.87 11.73 -5.46
C ILE A 13 -28.21 10.65 -4.61
N VAL A 14 -28.89 10.17 -3.56
CA VAL A 14 -28.46 9.02 -2.76
C VAL A 14 -29.58 7.97 -2.71
N THR A 15 -29.31 6.78 -3.23
CA THR A 15 -30.27 5.65 -3.21
C THR A 15 -30.09 4.78 -1.98
N GLY A 16 -31.17 4.14 -1.51
CA GLY A 16 -31.16 3.35 -0.26
C GLY A 16 -30.94 4.23 0.97
N ALA A 17 -31.52 5.43 0.97
CA ALA A 17 -31.21 6.51 1.91
C ALA A 17 -32.29 6.74 2.98
N ALA A 18 -33.21 5.79 3.19
CA ALA A 18 -34.15 5.88 4.31
C ALA A 18 -33.50 5.51 5.66
N GLN A 19 -32.40 4.75 5.65
CA GLN A 19 -31.73 4.25 6.86
C GLN A 19 -30.27 3.85 6.60
N GLY A 20 -29.53 3.54 7.66
CA GLY A 20 -28.18 2.96 7.58
C GLY A 20 -27.17 3.88 6.88
N LEU A 21 -26.32 3.27 6.03
CA LEU A 21 -25.24 3.97 5.32
C LEU A 21 -25.77 5.09 4.42
N GLY A 22 -26.83 4.84 3.63
CA GLY A 22 -27.35 5.83 2.70
C GLY A 22 -27.91 7.08 3.39
N LEU A 23 -28.59 6.90 4.53
CA LEU A 23 -29.07 8.03 5.33
C LEU A 23 -27.91 8.85 5.91
N ASP A 24 -26.86 8.19 6.40
CA ASP A 24 -25.67 8.87 6.93
C ASP A 24 -24.94 9.66 5.82
N TYR A 25 -24.81 9.09 4.62
CA TYR A 25 -24.23 9.79 3.47
C TYR A 25 -25.06 11.03 3.10
N ALA A 26 -26.38 10.90 3.02
CA ALA A 26 -27.28 12.01 2.70
C ALA A 26 -27.20 13.13 3.74
N ALA A 27 -27.23 12.79 5.04
CA ALA A 27 -27.07 13.75 6.13
C ALA A 27 -25.71 14.47 6.06
N ALA A 28 -24.62 13.73 5.83
CA ALA A 28 -23.28 14.28 5.81
C ALA A 28 -22.99 15.18 4.59
N LEU A 29 -23.60 14.88 3.44
CA LEU A 29 -23.61 15.75 2.26
C LEU A 29 -24.40 17.04 2.53
N ALA A 30 -25.62 16.90 3.08
CA ALA A 30 -26.49 18.04 3.33
C ALA A 30 -25.92 18.99 4.40
N ALA A 31 -25.31 18.46 5.46
CA ALA A 31 -24.61 19.22 6.48
C ALA A 31 -23.45 20.08 5.93
N ARG A 32 -22.96 19.74 4.73
CA ARG A 32 -21.89 20.45 4.01
C ARG A 32 -22.41 21.38 2.90
N GLY A 33 -23.73 21.58 2.84
CA GLY A 33 -24.38 22.51 1.91
C GLY A 33 -24.75 21.89 0.57
N ALA A 34 -24.76 20.56 0.44
CA ALA A 34 -25.36 19.90 -0.71
C ALA A 34 -26.89 19.94 -0.62
N ARG A 35 -27.53 20.02 -1.78
CA ARG A 35 -28.97 19.79 -1.97
C ARG A 35 -29.16 18.33 -2.33
N VAL A 36 -29.97 17.59 -1.57
CA VAL A 36 -29.98 16.12 -1.64
C VAL A 36 -31.35 15.58 -2.03
N VAL A 37 -31.36 14.62 -2.96
CA VAL A 37 -32.52 13.77 -3.22
C VAL A 37 -32.26 12.40 -2.62
N ILE A 38 -33.08 12.01 -1.63
CA ILE A 38 -33.04 10.67 -1.06
C ILE A 38 -34.05 9.77 -1.78
N SER A 39 -33.66 8.54 -2.12
CA SER A 39 -34.56 7.54 -2.70
C SER A 39 -34.51 6.24 -1.93
N ASP A 40 -35.66 5.67 -1.63
CA ASP A 40 -35.77 4.32 -1.04
C ASP A 40 -37.15 3.71 -1.36
N LEU A 41 -37.22 2.38 -1.33
CA LEU A 41 -38.49 1.67 -1.46
C LEU A 41 -39.20 1.52 -0.10
N GLY A 42 -38.44 1.61 1.01
CA GLY A 42 -38.97 1.47 2.36
C GLY A 42 -39.25 0.01 2.74
N THR A 43 -38.36 -0.91 2.37
CA THR A 43 -38.54 -2.33 2.63
C THR A 43 -38.29 -2.71 4.10
N ASP A 44 -38.93 -3.77 4.57
CA ASP A 44 -38.82 -4.34 5.91
C ASP A 44 -37.50 -5.06 6.18
N ARG A 45 -37.43 -5.85 7.27
CA ARG A 45 -36.19 -6.50 7.74
C ARG A 45 -35.57 -7.50 6.75
N SER A 46 -36.36 -8.25 5.99
CA SER A 46 -35.88 -9.16 4.93
C SER A 46 -35.67 -8.43 3.60
N GLY A 47 -35.96 -7.13 3.55
CA GLY A 47 -36.01 -6.38 2.31
C GLY A 47 -37.33 -6.59 1.58
N GLU A 48 -38.37 -7.11 2.22
CA GLU A 48 -39.68 -7.29 1.60
C GLU A 48 -40.63 -6.11 1.85
N GLY A 49 -41.72 -6.06 1.09
CA GLY A 49 -42.73 -5.02 1.21
C GLY A 49 -42.32 -3.63 0.72
N ARG A 50 -43.24 -2.68 0.90
CA ARG A 50 -43.08 -1.26 0.55
C ARG A 50 -43.73 -0.45 1.66
N ASP A 51 -42.91 0.24 2.46
CA ASP A 51 -43.36 1.18 3.49
C ASP A 51 -42.86 2.60 3.16
N PRO A 52 -43.68 3.41 2.46
CA PRO A 52 -43.36 4.80 2.16
C PRO A 52 -43.11 5.67 3.40
N SER A 53 -43.52 5.23 4.59
CA SER A 53 -43.33 6.00 5.83
C SER A 53 -41.85 6.09 6.21
N ALA A 54 -41.04 5.07 5.93
CA ALA A 54 -39.61 5.08 6.27
C ALA A 54 -38.85 6.24 5.62
N VAL A 55 -39.10 6.45 4.32
CA VAL A 55 -38.55 7.60 3.56
C VAL A 55 -39.07 8.92 4.10
N SER A 56 -40.36 8.97 4.45
CA SER A 56 -41.00 10.17 4.99
C SER A 56 -40.41 10.57 6.35
N VAL A 57 -40.11 9.60 7.21
CA VAL A 57 -39.44 9.81 8.51
C VAL A 57 -38.02 10.33 8.31
N ALA A 58 -37.24 9.72 7.42
CA ALA A 58 -35.90 10.18 7.09
C ALA A 58 -35.89 11.61 6.52
N LEU A 59 -36.81 11.90 5.60
CA LEU A 59 -36.99 13.24 5.04
C LEU A 59 -37.29 14.27 6.13
N GLN A 60 -38.22 13.96 7.04
CA GLN A 60 -38.59 14.88 8.11
C GLN A 60 -37.41 15.13 9.04
N ALA A 61 -36.68 14.08 9.44
CA ALA A 61 -35.50 14.21 10.30
C ALA A 61 -34.36 15.05 9.68
N LEU A 62 -34.17 15.00 8.36
CA LEU A 62 -33.21 15.85 7.65
C LEU A 62 -33.72 17.29 7.53
N LYS A 63 -35.02 17.49 7.26
CA LYS A 63 -35.62 18.83 7.20
C LYS A 63 -35.64 19.54 8.55
N ASP A 64 -35.85 18.81 9.65
CA ASP A 64 -35.81 19.35 11.00
C ASP A 64 -34.42 19.88 11.39
N GLN A 65 -33.37 19.40 10.72
CA GLN A 65 -32.00 19.92 10.83
C GLN A 65 -31.74 21.14 9.92
N GLY A 66 -32.73 21.58 9.14
CA GLY A 66 -32.63 22.70 8.22
C GLY A 66 -32.01 22.36 6.87
N PHE A 67 -31.91 21.08 6.52
CA PHE A 67 -31.29 20.65 5.26
C PHE A 67 -32.24 20.75 4.06
N ASP A 68 -31.68 21.12 2.90
CA ASP A 68 -32.41 21.18 1.63
C ASP A 68 -32.48 19.80 0.97
N VAL A 69 -33.49 19.02 1.38
CA VAL A 69 -33.68 17.62 0.99
C VAL A 69 -35.08 17.39 0.46
N VAL A 70 -35.18 16.61 -0.63
CA VAL A 70 -36.44 16.06 -1.13
C VAL A 70 -36.35 14.54 -1.23
N ALA A 71 -37.50 13.87 -1.25
CA ALA A 71 -37.56 12.42 -1.25
C ALA A 71 -38.30 11.86 -2.45
N HIS A 72 -37.85 10.68 -2.87
CA HIS A 72 -38.45 9.84 -3.89
C HIS A 72 -38.74 8.47 -3.29
N VAL A 73 -39.93 7.92 -3.53
CA VAL A 73 -40.30 6.56 -3.10
C VAL A 73 -40.54 5.73 -4.35
N GLY A 74 -39.57 4.88 -4.70
CA GLY A 74 -39.66 4.09 -5.92
C GLY A 74 -38.83 2.81 -5.93
N GLN A 75 -39.23 1.90 -6.81
CA GLN A 75 -38.64 0.62 -7.10
C GLN A 75 -37.60 0.77 -8.22
N LEU A 76 -36.33 0.85 -7.85
CA LEU A 76 -35.23 1.17 -8.78
C LEU A 76 -34.92 0.02 -9.76
N GLU A 77 -35.53 -1.16 -9.58
CA GLU A 77 -35.55 -2.23 -10.58
C GLU A 77 -36.43 -1.90 -11.80
N ASN A 78 -37.06 -0.73 -11.84
CA ASN A 78 -37.78 -0.19 -13.00
C ASN A 78 -37.08 1.05 -13.59
N GLU A 79 -36.82 1.03 -14.91
CA GLU A 79 -36.17 2.15 -15.62
C GLU A 79 -36.95 3.47 -15.51
N ASP A 80 -38.27 3.45 -15.64
CA ASP A 80 -39.09 4.66 -15.56
C ASP A 80 -39.01 5.30 -14.18
N GLU A 81 -38.91 4.50 -13.11
CA GLU A 81 -38.73 5.02 -11.75
C GLU A 81 -37.31 5.57 -11.51
N CYS A 82 -36.28 4.96 -12.13
CA CYS A 82 -34.94 5.56 -12.19
C CYS A 82 -34.94 6.91 -12.93
N ARG A 83 -35.68 7.01 -14.05
CA ARG A 83 -35.84 8.27 -14.80
C ARG A 83 -36.51 9.33 -13.93
N GLN A 84 -37.63 8.99 -13.27
CA GLN A 84 -38.38 9.90 -12.41
C GLN A 84 -37.52 10.43 -11.25
N LEU A 85 -36.68 9.59 -10.64
CA LEU A 85 -35.74 10.03 -9.60
C LEU A 85 -34.77 11.09 -10.11
N VAL A 86 -34.18 10.89 -11.30
CA VAL A 86 -33.27 11.89 -11.88
C VAL A 86 -34.03 13.16 -12.25
N GLU A 87 -35.21 13.04 -12.87
CA GLU A 87 -36.05 14.18 -13.23
C GLU A 87 -36.49 15.00 -12.02
N LEU A 88 -36.74 14.37 -10.86
CA LEU A 88 -37.04 15.06 -9.61
C LEU A 88 -35.87 15.95 -9.16
N ALA A 89 -34.63 15.47 -9.23
CA ALA A 89 -33.45 16.26 -8.89
C ALA A 89 -33.33 17.52 -9.78
N ILE A 90 -33.59 17.35 -11.07
CA ILE A 90 -33.54 18.45 -12.04
C ILE A 90 -34.71 19.43 -11.82
N ALA A 91 -35.93 18.93 -11.61
CA ALA A 91 -37.08 19.78 -11.37
C ALA A 91 -36.95 20.60 -10.08
N GLN A 92 -36.39 20.02 -9.03
CA GLN A 92 -36.26 20.66 -7.73
C GLN A 92 -35.04 21.60 -7.64
N PHE A 93 -33.89 21.18 -8.19
CA PHE A 93 -32.61 21.84 -7.93
C PHE A 93 -31.91 22.37 -9.19
N GLY A 94 -32.41 22.02 -10.38
CA GLY A 94 -31.91 22.50 -11.68
C GLY A 94 -30.61 21.86 -12.17
N ALA A 95 -30.01 20.95 -11.40
CA ALA A 95 -28.71 20.34 -11.70
C ALA A 95 -28.57 18.95 -11.08
N LEU A 96 -27.52 18.23 -11.49
CA LEU A 96 -27.07 16.99 -10.85
C LEU A 96 -25.55 16.92 -10.94
N ASP A 97 -24.88 16.83 -9.78
CA ASP A 97 -23.43 16.74 -9.69
C ASP A 97 -22.97 15.36 -9.21
N ILE A 98 -23.73 14.74 -8.30
CA ILE A 98 -23.32 13.55 -7.57
C ILE A 98 -24.42 12.49 -7.64
N LEU A 99 -24.07 11.27 -8.02
CA LEU A 99 -24.94 10.09 -7.95
C LEU A 99 -24.29 9.02 -7.07
N ILE A 100 -24.90 8.71 -5.94
CA ILE A 100 -24.47 7.62 -5.05
C ILE A 100 -25.50 6.50 -5.14
N HIS A 101 -25.14 5.41 -5.84
CA HIS A 101 -25.95 4.19 -5.86
C HIS A 101 -25.59 3.28 -4.69
N ASN A 102 -26.28 3.50 -3.56
CA ASN A 102 -26.10 2.72 -2.33
C ASN A 102 -27.21 1.68 -2.10
N ALA A 103 -28.37 1.83 -2.74
CA ALA A 103 -29.47 0.87 -2.62
C ALA A 103 -28.98 -0.54 -2.90
N GLY A 104 -29.37 -1.47 -2.03
CA GLY A 104 -28.90 -2.84 -2.08
C GLY A 104 -29.78 -3.77 -1.28
N TRP A 105 -29.74 -5.03 -1.68
CA TRP A 105 -30.45 -6.12 -1.05
C TRP A 105 -29.49 -7.29 -0.88
N VAL A 106 -29.65 -8.06 0.20
CA VAL A 106 -28.93 -9.30 0.42
C VAL A 106 -29.87 -10.29 1.06
N ASP A 107 -29.81 -11.51 0.57
CA ASP A 107 -30.41 -12.68 1.18
C ASP A 107 -29.59 -13.90 0.76
N TYR A 108 -29.84 -15.06 1.35
CA TYR A 108 -29.07 -16.28 1.16
C TYR A 108 -29.93 -17.36 0.51
N GLN A 109 -29.52 -17.84 -0.65
CA GLN A 109 -30.17 -18.98 -1.29
C GLN A 109 -29.13 -19.84 -2.01
N GLY A 110 -29.07 -21.12 -1.62
CA GLY A 110 -28.13 -22.10 -2.18
C GLY A 110 -28.35 -22.29 -3.68
N ILE A 111 -27.30 -22.69 -4.40
CA ILE A 111 -27.35 -22.77 -5.87
C ILE A 111 -28.41 -23.75 -6.39
N GLU A 112 -28.67 -24.85 -5.68
CA GLU A 112 -29.68 -25.86 -6.05
C GLU A 112 -31.12 -25.39 -5.86
N THR A 113 -31.33 -24.40 -4.99
CA THR A 113 -32.65 -23.85 -4.66
C THR A 113 -32.83 -22.46 -5.25
N GLN A 114 -31.96 -22.03 -6.19
CA GLN A 114 -32.04 -20.69 -6.74
C GLN A 114 -33.32 -20.50 -7.54
N GLU A 115 -34.05 -19.45 -7.19
CA GLU A 115 -35.29 -19.07 -7.85
C GLU A 115 -35.08 -17.90 -8.79
N GLN A 116 -35.78 -17.90 -9.93
CA GLN A 116 -35.69 -16.82 -10.89
C GLN A 116 -36.04 -15.47 -10.27
N ALA A 117 -37.09 -15.40 -9.44
CA ALA A 117 -37.49 -14.15 -8.78
C ALA A 117 -36.42 -13.61 -7.83
N PHE A 118 -35.68 -14.50 -7.14
CA PHE A 118 -34.58 -14.13 -6.26
C PHE A 118 -33.41 -13.53 -7.05
N LEU A 119 -33.04 -14.18 -8.15
CA LEU A 119 -32.00 -13.70 -9.05
C LEU A 119 -32.37 -12.38 -9.72
N ASP A 120 -33.58 -12.28 -10.27
CA ASP A 120 -34.11 -11.08 -10.93
C ASP A 120 -34.11 -9.89 -9.98
N ARG A 121 -34.44 -10.13 -8.70
CA ARG A 121 -34.37 -9.10 -7.67
C ARG A 121 -32.93 -8.65 -7.40
N ALA A 122 -32.00 -9.59 -7.19
CA ALA A 122 -30.60 -9.26 -6.93
C ALA A 122 -29.96 -8.46 -8.08
N LEU A 123 -30.25 -8.87 -9.32
CA LEU A 123 -29.76 -8.22 -10.54
C LEU A 123 -30.48 -6.90 -10.83
N GLY A 124 -31.79 -6.82 -10.58
CA GLY A 124 -32.54 -5.59 -10.75
C GLY A 124 -31.93 -4.45 -9.94
N ILE A 125 -31.66 -4.68 -8.65
CA ILE A 125 -31.12 -3.64 -7.77
C ILE A 125 -29.61 -3.39 -7.97
N SER A 126 -28.85 -4.43 -8.34
CA SER A 126 -27.38 -4.36 -8.41
C SER A 126 -26.81 -4.24 -9.82
N VAL A 127 -27.63 -4.36 -10.86
CA VAL A 127 -27.18 -4.24 -12.26
C VAL A 127 -28.06 -3.24 -13.00
N HIS A 128 -29.38 -3.45 -13.02
CA HIS A 128 -30.24 -2.60 -13.82
C HIS A 128 -30.33 -1.18 -13.26
N ALA A 129 -30.62 -1.04 -11.96
CA ALA A 129 -30.72 0.25 -11.28
C ALA A 129 -29.52 1.19 -11.52
N PRO A 130 -28.26 0.82 -11.22
CA PRO A 130 -27.12 1.72 -11.45
C PRO A 130 -26.92 2.08 -12.92
N VAL A 131 -27.21 1.17 -13.86
CA VAL A 131 -27.09 1.42 -15.30
C VAL A 131 -28.15 2.43 -15.76
N TRP A 132 -29.41 2.26 -15.36
CA TRP A 132 -30.48 3.20 -15.73
C TRP A 132 -30.31 4.56 -15.06
N LEU A 133 -29.93 4.59 -13.79
CA LEU A 133 -29.61 5.84 -13.08
C LEU A 133 -28.47 6.58 -13.80
N ALA A 134 -27.37 5.88 -14.13
CA ALA A 134 -26.27 6.47 -14.89
C ALA A 134 -26.75 6.98 -16.25
N LYS A 135 -27.51 6.18 -17.02
CA LYS A 135 -28.08 6.55 -18.33
C LYS A 135 -28.87 7.86 -18.26
N HIS A 136 -29.77 8.01 -17.29
CA HIS A 136 -30.62 9.19 -17.17
C HIS A 136 -29.88 10.39 -16.57
N ALA A 137 -28.95 10.15 -15.63
CA ALA A 137 -28.11 11.18 -15.02
C ALA A 137 -27.06 11.74 -15.99
N TRP A 138 -26.60 10.94 -16.96
CA TRP A 138 -25.40 11.21 -17.77
C TRP A 138 -25.39 12.60 -18.41
N LYS A 139 -26.49 12.96 -19.09
CA LYS A 139 -26.62 14.26 -19.78
C LYS A 139 -26.52 15.45 -18.83
N HIS A 140 -26.92 15.27 -17.57
CA HIS A 140 -26.87 16.30 -16.54
C HIS A 140 -25.50 16.34 -15.85
N LEU A 141 -24.89 15.18 -15.59
CA LEU A 141 -23.53 15.08 -15.07
C LEU A 141 -22.51 15.75 -15.99
N LYS A 142 -22.67 15.65 -17.32
CA LYS A 142 -21.83 16.38 -18.29
C LYS A 142 -21.85 17.90 -18.14
N LEU A 143 -22.87 18.47 -17.48
CA LEU A 143 -22.98 19.91 -17.23
C LEU A 143 -22.36 20.31 -15.88
N SER A 144 -22.03 19.35 -15.02
CA SER A 144 -21.39 19.62 -13.74
C SER A 144 -19.92 19.98 -13.91
N ALA A 145 -19.42 20.88 -13.07
CA ALA A 145 -17.98 21.17 -12.97
C ALA A 145 -17.19 20.08 -12.22
N ALA A 146 -17.87 19.18 -11.49
CA ALA A 146 -17.23 18.10 -10.75
C ALA A 146 -18.18 16.88 -10.66
N PRO A 147 -18.50 16.22 -11.79
CA PRO A 147 -19.43 15.10 -11.80
C PRO A 147 -18.85 13.86 -11.13
N ARG A 148 -19.63 13.22 -10.25
CA ARG A 148 -19.22 12.04 -9.47
C ARG A 148 -20.29 10.96 -9.48
N ILE A 149 -19.86 9.72 -9.70
CA ILE A 149 -20.69 8.53 -9.47
C ILE A 149 -19.97 7.65 -8.45
N VAL A 150 -20.66 7.27 -7.38
CA VAL A 150 -20.17 6.31 -6.38
C VAL A 150 -21.10 5.10 -6.36
N LEU A 151 -20.54 3.93 -6.65
CA LEU A 151 -21.24 2.65 -6.65
C LEU A 151 -20.91 1.84 -5.39
N THR A 152 -21.80 0.96 -4.94
CA THR A 152 -21.56 0.17 -3.71
C THR A 152 -21.35 -1.31 -4.00
N THR A 153 -20.09 -1.76 -3.97
CA THR A 153 -19.69 -3.17 -4.04
C THR A 153 -19.58 -3.80 -2.63
N SER A 154 -18.91 -4.95 -2.49
CA SER A 154 -18.75 -5.66 -1.21
C SER A 154 -17.52 -6.55 -1.19
N ASP A 155 -16.79 -6.54 -0.07
CA ASP A 155 -15.63 -7.41 0.17
C ASP A 155 -16.02 -8.90 0.10
N ARG A 156 -17.28 -9.24 0.41
CA ARG A 156 -17.81 -10.62 0.28
C ARG A 156 -17.95 -11.07 -1.17
N ALA A 157 -18.06 -10.13 -2.08
CA ALA A 157 -18.12 -10.38 -3.52
C ALA A 157 -16.71 -10.38 -4.14
N MET A 158 -15.85 -9.46 -3.68
CA MET A 158 -14.51 -9.27 -4.22
C MET A 158 -13.50 -10.33 -3.79
N TYR A 159 -13.58 -10.85 -2.57
CA TYR A 159 -12.58 -11.76 -2.02
C TYR A 159 -13.18 -13.12 -1.69
N GLN A 160 -12.64 -14.18 -2.30
CA GLN A 160 -13.06 -15.56 -2.05
C GLN A 160 -13.08 -15.91 -0.55
N ARG A 161 -12.05 -15.49 0.21
CA ARG A 161 -11.92 -15.76 1.65
C ARG A 161 -13.01 -15.13 2.52
N TYR A 162 -13.74 -14.15 2.01
CA TYR A 162 -14.85 -13.48 2.73
C TYR A 162 -16.23 -13.89 2.18
N SER A 163 -16.27 -14.67 1.10
CA SER A 163 -17.50 -15.16 0.51
C SER A 163 -18.20 -16.16 1.44
N GLN A 164 -19.53 -16.29 1.30
CA GLN A 164 -20.35 -17.20 2.09
C GLN A 164 -21.25 -18.05 1.19
N PRO A 165 -21.58 -19.30 1.58
CA PRO A 165 -22.56 -20.10 0.88
C PRO A 165 -23.90 -19.38 0.75
N GLY A 166 -24.56 -19.52 -0.41
CA GLY A 166 -25.87 -18.91 -0.67
C GLY A 166 -25.85 -17.48 -1.19
N LEU A 167 -24.67 -16.83 -1.31
CA LEU A 167 -24.55 -15.45 -1.79
C LEU A 167 -24.29 -15.32 -3.31
N VAL A 168 -24.54 -16.35 -4.13
CA VAL A 168 -24.17 -16.31 -5.56
C VAL A 168 -24.77 -15.10 -6.28
N ALA A 169 -26.09 -14.88 -6.17
CA ALA A 169 -26.77 -13.75 -6.82
C ALA A 169 -26.31 -12.39 -6.27
N TYR A 170 -26.13 -12.30 -4.94
CA TYR A 170 -25.61 -11.10 -4.28
C TYR A 170 -24.19 -10.76 -4.75
N SER A 171 -23.28 -11.73 -4.74
CA SER A 171 -21.88 -11.54 -5.13
C SER A 171 -21.77 -11.19 -6.62
N ALA A 172 -22.59 -11.82 -7.48
CA ALA A 172 -22.69 -11.44 -8.89
C ALA A 172 -23.12 -9.98 -9.04
N GLY A 173 -24.19 -9.57 -8.35
CA GLY A 173 -24.67 -8.18 -8.36
C GLY A 173 -23.64 -7.18 -7.83
N LYS A 174 -22.93 -7.49 -6.75
CA LYS A 174 -21.91 -6.61 -6.18
C LYS A 174 -20.64 -6.54 -7.02
N MET A 175 -20.24 -7.62 -7.69
CA MET A 175 -19.15 -7.57 -8.66
C MET A 175 -19.54 -6.83 -9.96
N ALA A 176 -20.82 -6.85 -10.34
CA ALA A 176 -21.29 -6.06 -11.48
C ALA A 176 -21.06 -4.55 -11.27
N GLN A 177 -21.11 -4.05 -10.04
CA GLN A 177 -20.76 -2.67 -9.71
C GLN A 177 -19.33 -2.31 -10.14
N VAL A 178 -18.37 -3.24 -9.98
CA VAL A 178 -16.97 -3.05 -10.40
C VAL A 178 -16.88 -3.01 -11.93
N GLY A 179 -17.61 -3.88 -12.62
CA GLY A 179 -17.69 -3.87 -14.09
C GLY A 179 -18.29 -2.57 -14.63
N ILE A 180 -19.40 -2.11 -14.05
CA ILE A 180 -20.07 -0.85 -14.40
C ILE A 180 -19.13 0.33 -14.13
N MET A 181 -18.46 0.36 -12.98
CA MET A 181 -17.47 1.39 -12.64
C MET A 181 -16.36 1.48 -13.69
N ASN A 182 -15.75 0.35 -14.06
CA ASN A 182 -14.66 0.32 -15.03
C ASN A 182 -15.12 0.86 -16.41
N ALA A 183 -16.28 0.42 -16.89
CA ALA A 183 -16.83 0.87 -18.17
C ALA A 183 -17.18 2.37 -18.15
N LEU A 184 -17.93 2.82 -17.16
CA LEU A 184 -18.34 4.23 -17.06
C LEU A 184 -17.17 5.17 -16.77
N SER A 185 -16.12 4.71 -16.07
CA SER A 185 -14.88 5.48 -15.89
C SER A 185 -14.26 5.83 -17.24
N MET A 186 -14.21 4.87 -18.17
CA MET A 186 -13.67 5.09 -19.51
C MET A 186 -14.59 5.97 -20.37
N GLU A 187 -15.91 5.74 -20.33
CA GLU A 187 -16.88 6.60 -21.03
C GLU A 187 -16.89 8.04 -20.50
N GLY A 188 -16.59 8.22 -19.21
CA GLY A 188 -16.60 9.49 -18.50
C GLY A 188 -15.37 10.36 -18.74
N LEU A 189 -14.24 9.79 -19.21
CA LEU A 189 -12.94 10.49 -19.34
C LEU A 189 -13.04 11.81 -20.09
N ALA A 190 -13.67 11.81 -21.27
CA ALA A 190 -13.80 13.00 -22.12
C ALA A 190 -14.67 14.11 -21.49
N HIS A 191 -15.41 13.80 -20.43
CA HIS A 191 -16.35 14.70 -19.77
C HIS A 191 -15.97 14.97 -18.30
N GLY A 192 -14.86 14.42 -17.81
CA GLY A 192 -14.44 14.55 -16.41
C GLY A 192 -15.37 13.87 -15.40
N ILE A 193 -16.21 12.92 -15.85
CA ILE A 193 -17.08 12.13 -14.96
C ILE A 193 -16.23 11.05 -14.30
N LEU A 194 -16.01 11.18 -13.00
CA LEU A 194 -15.26 10.19 -12.23
C LEU A 194 -16.23 9.20 -11.60
N VAL A 195 -15.96 7.92 -11.81
CA VAL A 195 -16.78 6.81 -11.32
C VAL A 195 -15.91 5.91 -10.46
N ASN A 196 -16.29 5.75 -9.19
CA ASN A 196 -15.58 4.92 -8.22
C ASN A 196 -16.57 4.02 -7.49
N ALA A 197 -16.04 3.02 -6.79
CA ALA A 197 -16.84 2.14 -5.96
C ALA A 197 -16.39 2.19 -4.49
N ILE A 198 -17.33 2.02 -3.57
CA ILE A 198 -17.08 1.78 -2.15
C ILE A 198 -17.36 0.30 -1.84
N SER A 199 -16.49 -0.33 -1.08
CA SER A 199 -16.72 -1.61 -0.41
C SER A 199 -16.83 -1.36 1.10
N PRO A 200 -18.04 -1.05 1.61
CA PRO A 200 -18.22 -0.65 2.99
C PRO A 200 -18.44 -1.86 3.92
N VAL A 201 -17.94 -1.76 5.14
CA VAL A 201 -18.32 -2.65 6.25
C VAL A 201 -18.90 -1.81 7.36
N ALA A 202 -20.21 -1.93 7.55
CA ALA A 202 -20.91 -1.36 8.68
C ALA A 202 -21.92 -2.38 9.23
N LYS A 203 -22.02 -2.48 10.56
CA LYS A 203 -23.09 -3.17 11.27
C LYS A 203 -24.38 -2.36 11.05
N THR A 204 -25.04 -2.67 9.95
CA THR A 204 -26.38 -2.18 9.65
C THR A 204 -27.40 -3.27 9.95
N ARG A 205 -28.69 -2.94 9.81
CA ARG A 205 -29.80 -3.91 9.93
C ARG A 205 -29.60 -5.19 9.10
N MET A 206 -28.86 -5.09 8.00
CA MET A 206 -28.49 -6.17 7.09
C MET A 206 -27.62 -7.27 7.75
N TRP A 207 -27.04 -7.00 8.92
CA TRP A 207 -26.28 -7.95 9.76
C TRP A 207 -27.06 -8.43 11.00
N GLY A 208 -28.35 -8.13 11.12
CA GLY A 208 -29.20 -8.63 12.21
C GLY A 208 -29.04 -7.90 13.56
N VAL A 209 -28.41 -6.72 13.60
CA VAL A 209 -28.15 -5.97 14.84
C VAL A 209 -29.36 -5.10 15.25
N THR A 210 -29.76 -5.14 16.53
CA THR A 210 -30.89 -4.38 17.11
C THR A 210 -30.48 -3.21 18.00
N LEU A 211 -29.20 -3.09 18.38
CA LEU A 211 -28.64 -2.02 19.22
C LEU A 211 -27.61 -1.19 18.41
N PRO A 212 -27.38 0.09 18.76
CA PRO A 212 -26.30 0.87 18.15
C PRO A 212 -24.97 0.13 18.30
N PRO A 213 -24.24 -0.15 17.21
CA PRO A 213 -23.04 -0.97 17.30
C PRO A 213 -21.87 -0.18 17.88
N GLU A 214 -21.06 -0.82 18.75
CA GLU A 214 -19.84 -0.21 19.31
C GLU A 214 -18.70 -0.09 18.27
N GLU A 215 -18.74 -0.93 17.24
CA GLU A 215 -17.78 -1.00 16.13
C GLU A 215 -18.51 -1.09 14.77
N LEU A 216 -17.82 -0.82 13.65
CA LEU A 216 -18.42 -0.85 12.31
C LEU A 216 -19.62 0.10 12.14
N LYS A 217 -19.49 1.33 12.64
CA LYS A 217 -20.53 2.35 12.53
C LYS A 217 -20.59 2.95 11.12
N PRO A 218 -21.78 3.29 10.59
CA PRO A 218 -21.92 4.00 9.30
C PRO A 218 -21.06 5.26 9.19
N GLU A 219 -21.02 6.06 10.26
CA GLU A 219 -20.25 7.31 10.36
C GLU A 219 -18.73 7.13 10.12
N TRP A 220 -18.21 5.91 10.27
CA TRP A 220 -16.81 5.57 10.05
C TRP A 220 -16.50 5.18 8.60
N VAL A 221 -17.51 4.97 7.77
CA VAL A 221 -17.39 4.74 6.32
C VAL A 221 -17.55 6.05 5.55
N THR A 222 -18.43 6.93 6.03
CA THR A 222 -18.87 8.15 5.36
C THR A 222 -17.75 9.08 4.87
N PRO A 223 -16.64 9.31 5.60
CA PRO A 223 -15.54 10.13 5.09
C PRO A 223 -14.99 9.64 3.75
N GLY A 224 -14.91 8.32 3.55
CA GLY A 224 -14.43 7.72 2.30
C GLY A 224 -15.40 7.95 1.14
N VAL A 225 -16.71 7.79 1.37
CA VAL A 225 -17.74 8.05 0.35
C VAL A 225 -17.79 9.53 -0.02
N LEU A 226 -17.68 10.43 0.97
CA LEU A 226 -17.57 11.86 0.71
C LEU A 226 -16.32 12.18 -0.12
N TYR A 227 -15.16 11.62 0.21
CA TYR A 227 -13.95 11.83 -0.61
C TYR A 227 -14.20 11.45 -2.08
N LEU A 228 -14.70 10.25 -2.35
CA LEU A 228 -15.03 9.77 -3.71
C LEU A 228 -16.09 10.64 -4.40
N ALA A 229 -17.05 11.18 -3.66
CA ALA A 229 -18.12 12.04 -4.16
C ALA A 229 -17.73 13.53 -4.27
N SER A 230 -16.49 13.91 -3.94
CA SER A 230 -16.04 15.30 -3.90
C SER A 230 -15.11 15.67 -5.05
N ALA A 231 -14.94 16.97 -5.27
CA ALA A 231 -13.92 17.50 -6.18
C ALA A 231 -12.46 17.25 -5.71
N LEU A 232 -12.26 16.76 -4.48
CA LEU A 232 -10.94 16.42 -3.96
C LEU A 232 -10.42 15.10 -4.53
N CYS A 233 -11.31 14.14 -4.80
CA CYS A 233 -10.96 12.93 -5.52
C CYS A 233 -10.74 13.26 -7.00
N ARG A 234 -9.54 12.92 -7.49
CA ARG A 234 -9.11 13.07 -8.89
C ARG A 234 -9.03 11.74 -9.63
N ASP A 235 -9.27 10.65 -8.92
CA ASP A 235 -9.15 9.29 -9.42
C ASP A 235 -10.50 8.77 -9.93
N THR A 236 -10.45 7.87 -10.91
CA THR A 236 -11.59 7.10 -11.41
C THR A 236 -11.19 5.64 -11.54
N GLY A 237 -12.15 4.71 -11.43
CA GLY A 237 -11.88 3.28 -11.54
C GLY A 237 -11.25 2.67 -10.29
N TYR A 238 -11.37 3.33 -9.13
CA TYR A 238 -10.89 2.79 -7.86
C TYR A 238 -12.03 2.26 -6.99
N ILE A 239 -11.71 1.20 -6.26
CA ILE A 239 -12.55 0.64 -5.20
C ILE A 239 -11.96 1.07 -3.86
N LEU A 240 -12.70 1.83 -3.08
CA LEU A 240 -12.31 2.19 -1.71
C LEU A 240 -12.94 1.21 -0.73
N ARG A 241 -12.11 0.42 -0.04
CA ARG A 241 -12.54 -0.41 1.08
C ARG A 241 -12.60 0.47 2.33
N ALA A 242 -13.70 0.42 3.05
CA ALA A 242 -13.93 1.28 4.22
C ALA A 242 -14.52 0.48 5.38
N SER A 243 -13.80 0.43 6.49
CA SER A 243 -14.22 -0.27 7.69
C SER A 243 -13.57 0.36 8.91
N ASN A 244 -14.35 0.63 9.95
CA ASN A 244 -13.81 1.05 11.24
C ASN A 244 -12.92 2.32 11.21
N GLY A 245 -13.21 3.25 10.31
CA GLY A 245 -12.46 4.49 10.12
C GLY A 245 -11.16 4.30 9.34
N GLN A 246 -10.93 3.10 8.80
CA GLN A 246 -9.78 2.73 8.00
C GLN A 246 -10.20 2.60 6.55
N PHE A 247 -9.31 3.04 5.66
CA PHE A 247 -9.56 3.11 4.24
C PHE A 247 -8.41 2.48 3.46
N THR A 248 -8.72 1.66 2.46
CA THR A 248 -7.73 1.12 1.53
C THR A 248 -8.29 1.19 0.12
N ALA A 249 -7.62 1.94 -0.75
CA ALA A 249 -7.95 1.99 -2.17
C ALA A 249 -7.35 0.76 -2.88
N THR A 250 -8.11 0.16 -3.79
CA THR A 250 -7.68 -1.00 -4.57
C THR A 250 -8.29 -0.99 -5.96
N ARG A 251 -7.66 -1.70 -6.90
CA ARG A 251 -8.13 -1.96 -8.27
C ARG A 251 -7.49 -3.27 -8.74
N PHE A 252 -8.01 -3.84 -9.83
CA PHE A 252 -7.27 -4.91 -10.50
C PHE A 252 -6.02 -4.33 -11.16
N SER A 253 -4.88 -4.97 -10.92
CA SER A 253 -3.58 -4.62 -11.49
C SER A 253 -3.12 -5.71 -12.44
N GLU A 254 -2.42 -5.31 -13.50
CA GLU A 254 -1.71 -6.22 -14.38
C GLU A 254 -0.20 -6.18 -14.10
N ASN A 255 0.57 -7.08 -14.72
CA ASN A 255 2.03 -7.01 -14.71
C ASN A 255 2.50 -5.79 -15.52
N SER A 256 3.67 -5.23 -15.20
CA SER A 256 4.35 -4.25 -16.04
C SER A 256 4.74 -4.87 -17.39
N GLY A 257 4.80 -4.03 -18.41
CA GLY A 257 5.12 -4.44 -19.78
C GLY A 257 3.96 -5.06 -20.56
N VAL A 258 2.77 -5.17 -19.96
CA VAL A 258 1.58 -5.69 -20.67
C VAL A 258 1.25 -4.81 -21.87
N SER A 259 1.16 -5.46 -23.04
CA SER A 259 0.61 -4.92 -24.27
C SER A 259 -0.68 -5.69 -24.60
N TYR A 260 -1.72 -5.45 -23.81
CA TYR A 260 -3.01 -6.13 -23.97
C TYR A 260 -3.62 -5.94 -25.38
N PRO A 261 -4.21 -6.97 -26.00
CA PRO A 261 -4.32 -8.36 -25.54
C PRO A 261 -3.19 -9.27 -26.05
N ARG A 262 -2.11 -8.70 -26.63
CA ARG A 262 -1.10 -9.45 -27.39
C ARG A 262 0.00 -10.04 -26.51
N ASP A 263 0.41 -9.30 -25.50
CA ASP A 263 1.45 -9.70 -24.56
C ASP A 263 0.98 -9.37 -23.15
N LEU A 264 0.85 -10.39 -22.31
CA LEU A 264 0.47 -10.25 -20.90
C LEU A 264 1.70 -10.14 -19.98
N ALA A 265 2.90 -10.03 -20.57
CA ALA A 265 4.19 -10.00 -19.90
C ALA A 265 4.31 -11.13 -18.86
N ARG A 266 4.00 -12.36 -19.29
CA ARG A 266 3.74 -13.48 -18.38
C ARG A 266 4.17 -14.82 -18.97
N VAL A 267 4.20 -15.84 -18.11
CA VAL A 267 4.54 -17.23 -18.45
C VAL A 267 3.84 -17.70 -19.72
N GLU A 268 4.65 -17.96 -20.74
CA GLU A 268 4.22 -18.65 -21.94
C GLU A 268 3.93 -20.11 -21.62
N ALA A 269 2.92 -20.69 -22.28
CA ALA A 269 2.68 -22.12 -22.29
C ALA A 269 1.93 -22.47 -23.57
N SER A 270 2.39 -23.51 -24.26
CA SER A 270 1.88 -23.93 -25.56
C SER A 270 1.00 -25.18 -25.48
N SER A 271 0.89 -25.81 -24.32
CA SER A 271 0.10 -27.03 -24.11
C SER A 271 -0.53 -27.08 -22.72
N LEU A 272 -1.56 -27.92 -22.56
CA LEU A 272 -2.19 -28.21 -21.25
C LEU A 272 -1.16 -28.69 -20.22
N ALA A 273 -0.23 -29.56 -20.63
CA ALA A 273 0.79 -30.11 -19.75
C ALA A 273 1.73 -29.01 -19.25
N GLU A 274 2.17 -28.10 -20.13
CA GLU A 274 3.00 -26.95 -19.75
C GLU A 274 2.25 -25.97 -18.83
N VAL A 275 0.95 -25.72 -19.07
CA VAL A 275 0.13 -24.91 -18.16
C VAL A 275 0.07 -25.56 -16.78
N ALA A 276 -0.16 -26.88 -16.71
CA ALA A 276 -0.25 -27.61 -15.45
C ALA A 276 1.09 -27.61 -14.68
N GLU A 277 2.20 -27.85 -15.38
CA GLU A 277 3.55 -27.79 -14.83
C GLU A 277 3.89 -26.39 -14.30
N ARG A 278 3.54 -25.36 -15.07
CA ARG A 278 3.84 -23.95 -14.74
C ARG A 278 2.76 -23.28 -13.89
N TRP A 279 1.74 -24.02 -13.44
CA TRP A 279 0.60 -23.46 -12.72
C TRP A 279 1.01 -22.66 -11.48
N SER A 280 2.00 -23.17 -10.74
CA SER A 280 2.56 -22.47 -9.58
C SER A 280 3.10 -21.10 -9.94
N SER A 281 3.90 -21.01 -11.01
CA SER A 281 4.35 -19.71 -11.50
C SER A 281 3.15 -18.89 -11.96
N ILE A 282 2.28 -19.42 -12.83
CA ILE A 282 1.14 -18.69 -13.45
C ILE A 282 0.29 -17.94 -12.40
N LYS A 283 0.11 -18.51 -11.21
CA LYS A 283 -0.69 -17.90 -10.12
C LYS A 283 0.10 -17.00 -9.15
N GLU A 284 1.42 -16.83 -9.31
CA GLU A 284 2.21 -15.90 -8.49
C GLU A 284 1.89 -14.44 -8.84
N CYS A 285 1.67 -13.60 -7.82
CA CYS A 285 1.55 -12.14 -7.94
C CYS A 285 2.83 -11.48 -7.42
N HIS A 286 3.51 -10.68 -8.25
CA HIS A 286 4.89 -10.22 -8.07
C HIS A 286 5.16 -9.24 -6.91
N TYR A 287 4.15 -8.88 -6.10
CA TYR A 287 4.29 -7.94 -4.97
C TYR A 287 3.76 -8.47 -3.63
N LEU A 288 3.62 -9.79 -3.46
CA LEU A 288 3.31 -10.37 -2.14
C LEU A 288 4.61 -10.80 -1.44
N PRO A 289 4.98 -10.16 -0.32
CA PRO A 289 6.10 -10.61 0.49
C PRO A 289 5.88 -12.04 0.96
N PHE A 290 6.86 -12.90 0.72
CA PHE A 290 6.89 -14.25 1.28
C PHE A 290 8.00 -14.34 2.31
N LYS A 291 7.74 -15.09 3.39
CA LYS A 291 8.74 -15.33 4.42
C LYS A 291 9.80 -16.30 3.87
N VAL A 292 11.07 -15.93 3.99
CA VAL A 292 12.23 -16.73 3.58
C VAL A 292 12.68 -17.62 4.74
N ALA A 293 12.87 -17.04 5.93
CA ALA A 293 13.34 -17.77 7.10
C ALA A 293 12.84 -17.17 8.41
N ASN A 294 12.67 -18.02 9.43
CA ASN A 294 12.32 -17.58 10.79
C ASN A 294 13.60 -17.20 11.55
N THR A 295 14.05 -15.96 11.40
CA THR A 295 15.31 -15.47 11.97
C THR A 295 15.12 -14.82 13.34
N ARG A 296 13.96 -14.21 13.60
CA ARG A 296 13.63 -13.50 14.85
C ARG A 296 14.73 -12.56 15.34
N THR A 297 15.45 -11.91 14.43
CA THR A 297 16.47 -10.92 14.76
C THR A 297 15.85 -9.80 15.59
N ASP A 298 16.59 -9.29 16.57
CA ASP A 298 16.12 -8.13 17.29
C ASP A 298 16.11 -6.92 16.36
N LEU A 299 17.22 -6.66 15.65
CA LEU A 299 17.30 -5.65 14.60
C LEU A 299 18.04 -6.22 13.39
N GLY A 300 17.30 -6.88 12.49
CA GLY A 300 17.89 -7.44 11.27
C GLY A 300 18.31 -6.32 10.32
N GLU A 301 19.54 -6.30 9.82
CA GLU A 301 20.06 -5.22 9.00
C GLU A 301 21.03 -5.69 7.90
N SER A 302 21.39 -4.76 7.02
CA SER A 302 22.51 -4.88 6.07
C SER A 302 22.58 -6.21 5.30
N PRO A 303 21.48 -6.66 4.64
CA PRO A 303 21.53 -7.86 3.83
C PRO A 303 22.44 -7.66 2.61
N VAL A 304 23.26 -8.66 2.30
CA VAL A 304 24.12 -8.69 1.11
C VAL A 304 24.15 -10.10 0.50
N TRP A 305 23.92 -10.17 -0.81
CA TRP A 305 23.91 -11.41 -1.58
C TRP A 305 25.28 -11.69 -2.19
N ASP A 306 25.85 -12.87 -1.93
CA ASP A 306 27.07 -13.34 -2.57
C ASP A 306 26.77 -14.22 -3.78
N PRO A 307 26.98 -13.74 -5.01
CA PRO A 307 26.71 -14.52 -6.22
C PRO A 307 27.66 -15.72 -6.38
N ARG A 308 28.81 -15.74 -5.68
CA ARG A 308 29.79 -16.83 -5.77
C ARG A 308 29.29 -18.08 -5.06
N SER A 309 28.80 -17.92 -3.83
CA SER A 309 28.29 -19.01 -3.00
C SER A 309 26.78 -19.23 -3.11
N GLY A 310 26.03 -18.23 -3.59
CA GLY A 310 24.58 -18.23 -3.54
C GLY A 310 24.03 -18.05 -2.12
N ALA A 311 24.85 -17.52 -1.21
CA ALA A 311 24.45 -17.23 0.17
C ALA A 311 24.01 -15.77 0.33
N LEU A 312 23.08 -15.54 1.25
CA LEU A 312 22.73 -14.20 1.74
C LEU A 312 23.32 -14.03 3.14
N TYR A 313 24.05 -12.94 3.37
CA TYR A 313 24.51 -12.54 4.69
C TYR A 313 23.71 -11.35 5.18
N PHE A 314 23.49 -11.25 6.49
CA PHE A 314 22.81 -10.12 7.12
C PHE A 314 23.17 -10.08 8.60
N VAL A 315 22.89 -8.98 9.28
CA VAL A 315 23.29 -8.80 10.69
C VAL A 315 22.06 -8.74 11.59
N ASP A 316 22.23 -9.12 12.86
CA ASP A 316 21.34 -8.74 13.96
C ASP A 316 22.07 -7.67 14.77
N LEU A 317 21.75 -6.40 14.52
CA LEU A 317 22.54 -5.26 14.95
C LEU A 317 22.68 -5.20 16.47
N THR A 318 21.56 -5.23 17.17
CA THR A 318 21.51 -5.18 18.63
C THR A 318 21.86 -6.54 19.25
N GLY A 319 21.66 -7.63 18.51
CA GLY A 319 22.08 -8.97 18.90
C GLY A 319 23.58 -9.23 18.77
N GLY A 320 24.32 -8.38 18.03
CA GLY A 320 25.76 -8.54 17.80
C GLY A 320 26.10 -9.76 16.95
N ARG A 321 25.27 -10.13 15.97
CA ARG A 321 25.46 -11.36 15.17
C ARG A 321 25.52 -11.09 13.68
N ILE A 322 26.30 -11.92 12.97
CA ILE A 322 26.25 -12.05 11.53
C ILE A 322 25.63 -13.40 11.19
N HIS A 323 24.55 -13.37 10.43
CA HIS A 323 23.83 -14.52 9.94
C HIS A 323 24.20 -14.84 8.49
N GLN A 324 24.09 -16.11 8.14
CA GLN A 324 24.21 -16.60 6.78
C GLN A 324 22.99 -17.46 6.46
N LEU A 325 22.30 -17.14 5.37
CA LEU A 325 21.30 -18.00 4.73
C LEU A 325 21.97 -18.75 3.58
N LEU A 326 21.98 -20.08 3.67
CA LEU A 326 22.56 -20.99 2.69
C LEU A 326 21.58 -21.26 1.52
N PRO A 327 22.08 -21.72 0.36
CA PRO A 327 21.23 -22.01 -0.82
C PRO A 327 20.11 -23.05 -0.58
N ASP A 328 20.28 -23.92 0.41
CA ASP A 328 19.28 -24.92 0.82
C ASP A 328 18.19 -24.35 1.75
N GLY A 329 18.31 -23.08 2.14
CA GLY A 329 17.39 -22.37 3.01
C GLY A 329 17.74 -22.42 4.50
N GLU A 330 18.85 -23.06 4.90
CA GLU A 330 19.29 -23.06 6.30
C GLU A 330 19.86 -21.68 6.69
N VAL A 331 19.50 -21.19 7.89
CA VAL A 331 20.10 -19.99 8.48
C VAL A 331 21.03 -20.39 9.61
N THR A 332 22.28 -19.94 9.53
CA THR A 332 23.30 -20.16 10.55
C THR A 332 23.82 -18.82 11.11
N VAL A 333 24.43 -18.87 12.29
CA VAL A 333 25.18 -17.74 12.86
C VAL A 333 26.64 -17.95 12.53
N LEU A 334 27.22 -17.04 11.75
CA LEU A 334 28.62 -17.11 11.30
C LEU A 334 29.57 -16.49 12.33
N TYR A 335 29.12 -15.42 12.99
CA TYR A 335 29.91 -14.66 13.95
C TYR A 335 29.00 -14.02 15.02
N GLU A 336 29.51 -13.91 16.24
CA GLU A 336 28.83 -13.28 17.37
C GLU A 336 29.84 -12.43 18.15
N SER A 337 29.37 -11.26 18.61
CA SER A 337 30.13 -10.28 19.35
C SER A 337 29.28 -9.65 20.45
N ALA A 338 29.94 -9.08 21.44
CA ALA A 338 29.29 -8.23 22.44
C ALA A 338 29.05 -6.80 21.92
N ALA A 339 29.73 -6.40 20.84
CA ALA A 339 29.53 -5.11 20.19
C ALA A 339 28.29 -5.12 19.28
N ARG A 340 27.76 -3.94 18.98
CA ARG A 340 26.67 -3.80 17.99
C ARG A 340 27.27 -3.90 16.58
N ILE A 341 26.59 -4.61 15.69
CA ILE A 341 27.04 -4.79 14.30
C ILE A 341 26.06 -4.08 13.36
N GLY A 342 26.38 -2.84 12.94
CA GLY A 342 25.49 -2.05 12.09
C GLY A 342 25.50 -2.45 10.62
N ALA A 343 26.70 -2.45 10.02
CA ALA A 343 26.88 -2.60 8.59
C ALA A 343 27.71 -3.83 8.21
N LEU A 344 27.46 -4.34 7.00
CA LEU A 344 28.11 -5.51 6.43
C LEU A 344 28.23 -5.37 4.91
N ALA A 345 29.38 -5.75 4.35
CA ALA A 345 29.55 -5.89 2.91
C ALA A 345 30.47 -7.06 2.56
N LEU A 346 30.36 -7.52 1.31
CA LEU A 346 31.26 -8.53 0.77
C LEU A 346 32.62 -7.93 0.44
N THR A 347 33.64 -8.76 0.54
CA THR A 347 34.96 -8.48 0.00
C THR A 347 35.17 -9.20 -1.34
N ASP A 348 36.13 -8.72 -2.12
CA ASP A 348 36.54 -9.35 -3.39
C ASP A 348 37.20 -10.73 -3.20
N GLN A 349 37.67 -11.04 -1.98
CA GLN A 349 38.25 -12.34 -1.61
C GLN A 349 37.27 -13.36 -1.01
N GLY A 350 36.00 -13.00 -0.81
CA GLY A 350 34.98 -13.94 -0.27
C GLY A 350 34.79 -13.89 1.24
N ASN A 351 35.44 -12.92 1.89
CA ASN A 351 35.24 -12.57 3.29
C ASN A 351 34.18 -11.48 3.43
N LEU A 352 33.98 -11.01 4.67
CA LEU A 352 33.05 -9.94 5.00
C LEU A 352 33.79 -8.78 5.68
N VAL A 353 33.54 -7.55 5.24
CA VAL A 353 33.87 -6.34 5.99
C VAL A 353 32.62 -5.89 6.74
N PHE A 354 32.76 -5.54 8.02
CA PHE A 354 31.62 -5.21 8.88
C PHE A 354 32.03 -4.23 9.97
N THR A 355 31.04 -3.65 10.65
CA THR A 355 31.28 -2.70 11.74
C THR A 355 31.11 -3.36 13.10
N GLU A 356 31.90 -2.95 14.09
CA GLU A 356 31.64 -3.22 15.51
C GLU A 356 31.64 -1.89 16.28
N ASP A 357 30.49 -1.48 16.79
CA ASP A 357 30.31 -0.13 17.35
C ASP A 357 30.86 0.95 16.39
N ALA A 358 31.91 1.67 16.78
CA ALA A 358 32.56 2.73 15.98
C ALA A 358 33.88 2.28 15.33
N SER A 359 34.07 0.99 15.09
CA SER A 359 35.20 0.43 14.33
C SER A 359 34.72 -0.45 13.17
N VAL A 360 35.65 -0.78 12.27
CA VAL A 360 35.46 -1.69 11.13
C VAL A 360 36.39 -2.89 11.27
N ALA A 361 35.92 -4.05 10.83
CA ALA A 361 36.62 -5.32 10.94
C ALA A 361 36.45 -6.16 9.68
N ILE A 362 37.39 -7.09 9.45
CA ILE A 362 37.29 -8.09 8.37
C ILE A 362 37.19 -9.49 8.97
N LEU A 363 36.10 -10.19 8.65
CA LEU A 363 35.82 -11.56 9.04
C LEU A 363 36.23 -12.53 7.92
N ASP A 364 37.21 -13.39 8.20
CA ASP A 364 37.48 -14.55 7.36
C ASP A 364 36.32 -15.55 7.49
N VAL A 365 35.54 -15.69 6.41
CA VAL A 365 34.32 -16.50 6.40
C VAL A 365 34.65 -17.98 6.52
N ALA A 366 35.76 -18.43 5.91
CA ALA A 366 36.16 -19.84 5.95
C ALA A 366 36.63 -20.28 7.34
N GLN A 367 37.26 -19.37 8.09
CA GLN A 367 37.76 -19.63 9.44
C GLN A 367 36.78 -19.23 10.55
N GLY A 368 35.77 -18.40 10.25
CA GLY A 368 34.88 -17.81 11.24
C GLY A 368 35.60 -16.90 12.23
N LYS A 369 36.66 -16.20 11.78
CA LYS A 369 37.53 -15.39 12.64
C LYS A 369 37.79 -14.01 12.07
N VAL A 370 37.76 -13.00 12.95
CA VAL A 370 38.18 -11.66 12.60
C VAL A 370 39.69 -11.61 12.46
N ARG A 371 40.17 -11.08 11.33
CA ARG A 371 41.60 -11.03 11.01
C ARG A 371 42.21 -9.64 11.17
N GLN A 372 41.40 -8.59 11.07
CA GLN A 372 41.86 -7.20 11.09
C GLN A 372 40.77 -6.30 11.67
N TYR A 373 41.21 -5.25 12.36
CA TYR A 373 40.39 -4.19 12.95
C TYR A 373 40.96 -2.82 12.58
N SER A 374 40.09 -1.86 12.34
CA SER A 374 40.42 -0.44 12.34
C SER A 374 40.61 0.06 13.79
N ALA A 375 41.18 1.25 13.93
CA ALA A 375 40.97 2.01 15.16
C ALA A 375 39.48 2.39 15.30
N SER A 376 39.02 2.60 16.54
CA SER A 376 37.70 3.20 16.75
C SER A 376 37.75 4.66 16.32
N VAL A 377 36.83 5.07 15.45
CA VAL A 377 36.75 6.47 14.97
C VAL A 377 36.19 7.41 16.03
N HIS A 378 35.59 6.84 17.09
CA HIS A 378 35.02 7.60 18.17
C HIS A 378 35.25 6.94 19.55
N HIS A 379 35.42 7.76 20.59
CA HIS A 379 35.75 7.29 21.94
C HIS A 379 34.52 7.07 22.84
N ARG A 380 33.39 7.73 22.54
CA ARG A 380 32.14 7.53 23.30
C ARG A 380 31.42 6.29 22.81
N SER A 381 31.08 5.38 23.73
CA SER A 381 30.37 4.13 23.45
C SER A 381 28.92 4.32 22.97
N SER A 382 28.36 5.53 23.08
CA SER A 382 27.05 5.85 22.51
C SER A 382 27.10 5.99 20.97
N TYR A 383 28.29 6.16 20.40
CA TYR A 383 28.47 6.22 18.96
C TYR A 383 28.66 4.82 18.39
N ARG A 384 28.00 4.58 17.27
CA ARG A 384 28.19 3.38 16.46
C ARG A 384 27.91 3.66 15.00
N PHE A 385 28.47 2.83 14.14
CA PHE A 385 28.04 2.73 12.77
C PHE A 385 26.64 2.08 12.67
N ASN A 386 25.89 2.47 11.65
CA ASN A 386 24.48 2.10 11.49
C ASN A 386 24.25 1.28 10.22
N ASP A 387 24.45 1.87 9.04
CA ASP A 387 24.38 1.16 7.75
C ASP A 387 25.63 1.47 6.92
N GLY A 388 25.90 0.69 5.89
CA GLY A 388 27.09 0.82 5.06
C GLY A 388 27.11 -0.09 3.84
N ALA A 389 27.85 0.33 2.83
CA ALA A 389 28.06 -0.41 1.60
C ALA A 389 29.40 0.00 0.96
N CYS A 390 29.89 -0.81 0.02
CA CYS A 390 31.13 -0.49 -0.69
C CYS A 390 30.87 0.43 -1.88
N ASP A 391 31.84 1.31 -2.12
CA ASP A 391 31.88 2.16 -3.28
C ASP A 391 32.44 1.41 -4.52
N PRO A 392 32.41 2.04 -5.72
CA PRO A 392 32.90 1.42 -6.94
C PRO A 392 34.41 1.16 -7.00
N GLN A 393 35.19 1.82 -6.13
CA GLN A 393 36.65 1.65 -6.02
C GLN A 393 37.02 0.54 -5.01
N GLY A 394 36.03 -0.04 -4.34
CA GLY A 394 36.20 -1.10 -3.35
C GLY A 394 36.53 -0.58 -1.95
N ARG A 395 36.12 0.63 -1.60
CA ARG A 395 36.24 1.20 -0.25
C ARG A 395 34.92 1.03 0.49
N PHE A 396 34.98 0.83 1.80
CA PHE A 396 33.78 0.63 2.60
C PHE A 396 33.28 1.96 3.17
N VAL A 397 32.03 2.34 2.89
CA VAL A 397 31.43 3.56 3.42
C VAL A 397 30.34 3.21 4.41
N THR A 398 30.32 3.86 5.56
CA THR A 398 29.33 3.61 6.61
C THR A 398 28.98 4.87 7.40
N GLY A 399 27.74 4.95 7.86
CA GLY A 399 27.20 6.08 8.60
C GLY A 399 27.36 5.93 10.11
N LEU A 400 28.06 6.86 10.74
CA LEU A 400 28.18 6.97 12.19
C LEU A 400 27.00 7.74 12.78
N MET A 401 26.43 7.24 13.88
CA MET A 401 25.37 7.91 14.64
C MET A 401 25.64 7.89 16.15
N ASP A 402 24.99 8.78 16.90
CA ASP A 402 24.94 8.77 18.37
C ASP A 402 23.57 8.23 18.82
N GLU A 403 23.53 7.17 19.63
CA GLU A 403 22.29 6.66 20.22
C GLU A 403 21.78 7.53 21.39
N GLY A 404 22.60 8.48 21.86
CA GLY A 404 22.22 9.46 22.86
C GLY A 404 21.28 10.56 22.32
N PRO A 405 20.71 11.39 23.21
CA PRO A 405 19.92 12.54 22.81
C PRO A 405 20.83 13.60 22.16
N SER A 406 20.96 13.58 20.84
CA SER A 406 21.73 14.61 20.13
C SER A 406 21.19 14.83 18.72
N GLY A 407 21.45 16.03 18.19
CA GLY A 407 21.01 16.48 16.87
C GLY A 407 21.80 15.83 15.74
N LYS A 408 22.18 16.61 14.74
CA LYS A 408 22.91 16.13 13.56
C LYS A 408 24.41 15.96 13.84
N THR A 409 24.77 14.94 14.62
CA THR A 409 26.17 14.63 14.99
C THR A 409 26.75 13.45 14.23
N GLY A 410 25.98 12.86 13.32
CA GLY A 410 26.38 11.76 12.48
C GLY A 410 27.13 12.21 11.22
N ALA A 411 27.86 11.27 10.64
CA ALA A 411 28.69 11.48 9.46
C ALA A 411 28.87 10.18 8.67
N LEU A 412 29.13 10.28 7.37
CA LEU A 412 29.58 9.18 6.53
C LEU A 412 31.10 9.09 6.58
N PHE A 413 31.59 7.91 6.95
CA PHE A 413 33.01 7.56 6.94
C PHE A 413 33.29 6.62 5.78
N ARG A 414 34.47 6.75 5.19
CA ARG A 414 35.02 5.85 4.17
C ARG A 414 36.28 5.19 4.71
N PHE A 415 36.40 3.88 4.51
CA PHE A 415 37.55 3.07 4.88
C PHE A 415 38.22 2.52 3.62
N ASP A 416 39.54 2.68 3.52
CA ASP A 416 40.35 2.08 2.47
C ASP A 416 40.70 0.61 2.75
N GLY A 417 41.48 -0.02 1.86
CA GLY A 417 41.92 -1.42 1.99
C GLY A 417 42.74 -1.70 3.27
N GLU A 418 43.36 -0.67 3.85
CA GLU A 418 44.12 -0.78 5.11
C GLU A 418 43.26 -0.47 6.34
N LEU A 419 41.97 -0.18 6.14
CA LEU A 419 40.99 0.28 7.13
C LEU A 419 41.33 1.65 7.75
N HIS A 420 42.00 2.53 7.01
CA HIS A 420 42.11 3.93 7.38
C HIS A 420 40.82 4.68 7.06
N ASP A 421 40.33 5.46 8.02
CA ASP A 421 39.07 6.19 7.92
C ASP A 421 39.25 7.63 7.40
N GLU A 422 38.25 8.10 6.65
CA GLU A 422 38.09 9.50 6.26
C GLU A 422 36.61 9.89 6.32
N VAL A 423 36.29 11.07 6.88
CA VAL A 423 34.93 11.63 6.84
C VAL A 423 34.68 12.22 5.46
N ILE A 424 33.62 11.77 4.78
CA ILE A 424 33.27 12.22 3.43
C ILE A 424 32.01 13.10 3.39
N HIS A 425 31.19 13.06 4.45
CA HIS A 425 30.00 13.88 4.62
C HIS A 425 29.59 13.93 6.10
N ASP A 426 29.06 15.05 6.58
CA ASP A 426 28.62 15.25 7.97
C ASP A 426 27.22 15.90 8.04
N ASP A 427 26.80 16.34 9.23
CA ASP A 427 25.47 16.95 9.48
C ASP A 427 24.28 16.01 9.25
N LEU A 428 24.46 14.73 9.59
CA LEU A 428 23.41 13.69 9.53
C LEU A 428 22.87 13.37 10.93
N ALA A 429 21.58 13.09 11.05
CA ALA A 429 20.97 12.68 12.31
C ALA A 429 20.94 11.16 12.49
N LEU A 430 20.46 10.44 11.48
CA LEU A 430 20.41 8.97 11.47
C LEU A 430 20.77 8.44 10.08
N PRO A 431 22.08 8.35 9.76
CA PRO A 431 22.52 7.85 8.47
C PRO A 431 22.17 6.37 8.32
N ASN A 432 21.51 6.06 7.21
CA ASN A 432 21.04 4.74 6.83
C ASN A 432 21.23 4.55 5.33
N GLY A 433 20.90 3.36 4.81
CA GLY A 433 20.70 3.02 3.41
C GLY A 433 21.65 3.70 2.44
N LEU A 434 22.73 3.03 2.04
CA LEU A 434 23.67 3.53 1.02
C LEU A 434 23.55 2.69 -0.26
N ALA A 435 23.53 3.32 -1.43
CA ALA A 435 23.59 2.63 -2.72
C ALA A 435 24.23 3.50 -3.80
N TRP A 436 24.97 2.88 -4.72
CA TRP A 436 25.57 3.57 -5.86
C TRP A 436 24.87 3.19 -7.16
N SER A 437 24.74 4.18 -8.05
CA SER A 437 24.36 3.94 -9.44
C SER A 437 25.30 2.92 -10.09
N GLN A 438 24.81 2.25 -11.14
CA GLN A 438 25.56 1.20 -11.82
C GLN A 438 26.89 1.70 -12.40
N ASP A 439 26.94 2.96 -12.83
CA ASP A 439 28.15 3.61 -13.34
C ASP A 439 29.08 4.15 -12.22
N GLY A 440 28.65 4.04 -10.96
CA GLY A 440 29.42 4.45 -9.78
C GLY A 440 29.48 5.95 -9.53
N GLN A 441 28.84 6.78 -10.35
CA GLN A 441 28.98 8.24 -10.30
C GLN A 441 27.99 8.92 -9.36
N THR A 442 26.96 8.22 -8.88
CA THR A 442 25.96 8.76 -7.96
C THR A 442 25.85 7.90 -6.71
N LEU A 443 26.04 8.51 -5.54
CA LEU A 443 25.71 7.90 -4.25
C LEU A 443 24.31 8.35 -3.82
N PHE A 444 23.47 7.40 -3.43
CA PHE A 444 22.24 7.61 -2.69
C PHE A 444 22.45 7.27 -1.23
N PHE A 445 21.95 8.12 -0.32
CA PHE A 445 22.00 7.84 1.11
C PHE A 445 20.78 8.39 1.85
N VAL A 446 20.44 7.78 2.99
CA VAL A 446 19.26 8.11 3.78
C VAL A 446 19.65 8.82 5.07
N ASP A 447 18.90 9.87 5.45
CA ASP A 447 18.81 10.32 6.84
C ASP A 447 17.38 10.10 7.34
N SER A 448 17.20 9.03 8.12
CA SER A 448 15.91 8.53 8.56
C SER A 448 15.13 9.51 9.43
N VAL A 449 15.81 10.33 10.24
CA VAL A 449 15.16 11.32 11.11
C VAL A 449 14.55 12.45 10.27
N SER A 450 15.27 12.85 9.22
CA SER A 450 14.81 13.87 8.28
C SER A 450 13.81 13.36 7.24
N ARG A 451 13.55 12.04 7.20
CA ARG A 451 12.77 11.35 6.14
C ARG A 451 13.24 11.68 4.72
N SER A 452 14.53 11.94 4.57
CA SER A 452 15.10 12.40 3.32
C SER A 452 16.02 11.34 2.74
N ILE A 453 15.89 11.15 1.44
CA ILE A 453 16.80 10.40 0.60
C ILE A 453 17.57 11.42 -0.21
N TYR A 454 18.89 11.41 -0.09
CA TYR A 454 19.78 12.29 -0.82
C TYR A 454 20.42 11.55 -1.98
N ARG A 455 20.81 12.31 -3.01
CA ARG A 455 21.77 11.87 -4.01
C ARG A 455 22.94 12.85 -4.08
N ALA A 456 24.12 12.35 -4.37
CA ALA A 456 25.32 13.15 -4.53
C ALA A 456 26.15 12.61 -5.69
N GLU A 457 26.88 13.50 -6.37
CA GLU A 457 27.94 13.09 -7.29
C GLU A 457 29.07 12.45 -6.47
N TYR A 458 29.50 11.27 -6.88
CA TYR A 458 30.55 10.49 -6.22
C TYR A 458 31.80 10.49 -7.08
N LEU A 459 32.85 11.16 -6.61
CA LEU A 459 34.11 11.27 -7.34
C LEU A 459 34.98 10.01 -7.17
N GLU A 460 35.88 9.76 -8.11
CA GLU A 460 36.81 8.63 -8.06
C GLU A 460 37.67 8.64 -6.79
N GLU A 461 38.07 9.83 -6.32
CA GLU A 461 38.82 9.98 -5.07
C GLU A 461 37.98 9.70 -3.83
N GLY A 462 36.68 9.42 -3.96
CA GLY A 462 35.78 9.03 -2.87
C GLY A 462 35.30 10.21 -2.04
N ARG A 463 35.09 11.36 -2.69
CA ARG A 463 34.49 12.57 -2.12
C ARG A 463 33.11 12.81 -2.73
N LEU A 464 32.22 13.46 -1.98
CA LEU A 464 30.89 13.85 -2.45
C LEU A 464 30.88 15.28 -2.98
N GLU A 465 30.21 15.49 -4.11
CA GLU A 465 29.85 16.81 -4.62
C GLU A 465 28.34 16.89 -4.89
N HIS A 466 27.80 18.11 -4.93
CA HIS A 466 26.40 18.37 -5.30
C HIS A 466 25.34 17.51 -4.57
N VAL A 467 25.44 17.42 -3.23
CA VAL A 467 24.44 16.73 -2.40
C VAL A 467 23.08 17.41 -2.54
N THR A 468 22.10 16.70 -3.07
CA THR A 468 20.74 17.19 -3.35
C THR A 468 19.69 16.23 -2.82
N LEU A 469 18.53 16.76 -2.41
CA LEU A 469 17.39 15.94 -2.05
C LEU A 469 16.91 15.18 -3.29
N PHE A 470 16.85 13.86 -3.19
CA PHE A 470 16.29 12.98 -4.22
C PHE A 470 14.79 12.77 -4.01
N ALA A 471 14.40 12.40 -2.79
CA ALA A 471 13.00 12.23 -2.40
C ALA A 471 12.81 12.43 -0.89
N GLU A 472 11.63 12.91 -0.49
CA GLU A 472 11.16 12.87 0.89
C GLU A 472 10.12 11.75 1.02
N THR A 473 10.19 10.95 2.09
CA THR A 473 9.22 9.87 2.31
C THR A 473 8.01 10.34 3.13
N PRO A 474 6.80 9.81 2.86
CA PRO A 474 5.59 10.24 3.57
C PRO A 474 5.67 9.97 5.08
N ALA A 475 5.31 10.96 5.89
CA ALA A 475 5.46 10.88 7.35
C ALA A 475 4.55 9.82 7.99
N GLU A 476 3.41 9.53 7.37
CA GLU A 476 2.45 8.51 7.77
C GLU A 476 2.93 7.09 7.49
N LEU A 477 3.97 6.93 6.66
CA LEU A 477 4.56 5.65 6.31
C LEU A 477 5.87 5.38 7.07
N GLY A 478 6.06 5.96 8.25
CA GLY A 478 7.24 5.68 9.07
C GLY A 478 8.49 6.46 8.63
N ARG A 479 9.65 5.81 8.70
CA ARG A 479 10.95 6.41 8.35
C ARG A 479 11.68 5.59 7.30
N PRO A 480 12.35 6.23 6.33
CA PRO A 480 13.16 5.51 5.36
C PRO A 480 14.36 4.90 6.07
N ASP A 481 14.75 3.71 5.65
CA ASP A 481 15.81 2.94 6.28
C ASP A 481 16.77 2.41 5.19
N GLY A 482 17.11 1.12 5.14
CA GLY A 482 17.93 0.54 4.09
C GLY A 482 17.32 0.61 2.68
N ILE A 483 18.19 0.74 1.67
CA ILE A 483 17.82 0.97 0.27
C ILE A 483 18.54 0.02 -0.71
N ALA A 484 17.92 -0.25 -1.87
CA ALA A 484 18.53 -1.00 -2.98
C ALA A 484 18.16 -0.41 -4.35
N LEU A 485 19.10 -0.42 -5.29
CA LEU A 485 18.87 0.03 -6.67
C LEU A 485 18.49 -1.12 -7.60
N ASP A 486 17.48 -0.86 -8.43
CA ASP A 486 17.12 -1.73 -9.53
C ASP A 486 17.84 -1.34 -10.85
N ARG A 487 17.73 -2.19 -11.88
CA ARG A 487 18.40 -1.99 -13.18
C ARG A 487 17.88 -0.80 -14.00
N GLU A 488 16.73 -0.22 -13.65
CA GLU A 488 16.19 0.98 -14.30
C GLU A 488 16.61 2.27 -13.58
N GLY A 489 17.39 2.15 -12.51
CA GLY A 489 17.72 3.26 -11.62
C GLY A 489 16.58 3.60 -10.65
N GLY A 490 15.61 2.70 -10.48
CA GLY A 490 14.61 2.81 -9.43
C GLY A 490 15.19 2.44 -8.07
N LEU A 491 14.81 3.19 -7.04
CA LEU A 491 15.31 3.04 -5.68
C LEU A 491 14.24 2.44 -4.77
N TRP A 492 14.51 1.24 -4.27
CA TRP A 492 13.71 0.56 -3.26
C TRP A 492 14.14 1.00 -1.86
N VAL A 493 13.16 1.28 -1.00
CA VAL A 493 13.37 1.90 0.32
C VAL A 493 12.50 1.20 1.35
N CYS A 494 13.10 0.57 2.34
CA CYS A 494 12.39 0.04 3.50
C CYS A 494 11.84 1.17 4.37
N GLN A 495 10.63 0.99 4.90
CA GLN A 495 10.02 1.96 5.80
C GLN A 495 9.85 1.40 7.22
N PHE A 496 10.74 1.78 8.12
CA PHE A 496 10.68 1.41 9.53
C PHE A 496 9.45 2.03 10.20
N ASN A 497 8.65 1.21 10.89
CA ASN A 497 7.31 1.53 11.41
C ASN A 497 6.26 1.88 10.32
N GLY A 498 6.58 1.68 9.04
CA GLY A 498 5.71 1.97 7.90
C GLY A 498 4.94 0.76 7.36
N SER A 499 5.28 -0.46 7.81
CA SER A 499 4.75 -1.72 7.25
C SER A 499 4.84 -1.81 5.72
N CYS A 500 5.86 -1.22 5.08
CA CYS A 500 5.99 -1.25 3.63
C CYS A 500 7.41 -1.04 3.11
N LEU A 501 7.59 -1.35 1.82
CA LEU A 501 8.66 -0.80 0.98
C LEU A 501 8.06 0.21 0.02
N LEU A 502 8.82 1.26 -0.29
CA LEU A 502 8.52 2.22 -1.35
C LEU A 502 9.52 2.04 -2.49
N ARG A 503 9.08 2.27 -3.72
CA ARG A 503 9.97 2.39 -4.88
C ARG A 503 9.84 3.78 -5.49
N TYR A 504 10.96 4.45 -5.68
CA TYR A 504 11.06 5.71 -6.41
C TYR A 504 11.68 5.46 -7.78
N ASP A 505 11.18 6.10 -8.84
CA ASP A 505 11.86 6.10 -10.14
C ASP A 505 13.18 6.88 -10.08
N ARG A 506 13.99 6.82 -11.14
CA ARG A 506 15.27 7.56 -11.25
C ARG A 506 15.16 9.08 -11.10
N HIS A 507 13.95 9.63 -11.11
CA HIS A 507 13.66 11.05 -10.97
C HIS A 507 13.16 11.42 -9.57
N GLY A 508 12.99 10.44 -8.68
CA GLY A 508 12.51 10.64 -7.31
C GLY A 508 10.99 10.61 -7.17
N HIS A 509 10.24 10.13 -8.17
CA HIS A 509 8.80 9.95 -8.05
C HIS A 509 8.45 8.58 -7.48
N LEU A 510 7.57 8.55 -6.48
CA LEU A 510 7.04 7.31 -5.92
C LEU A 510 6.22 6.56 -6.99
N THR A 511 6.65 5.35 -7.37
CA THR A 511 5.99 4.51 -8.36
C THR A 511 5.24 3.34 -7.73
N ASP A 512 5.80 2.75 -6.69
CA ASP A 512 5.27 1.51 -6.10
C ASP A 512 5.31 1.55 -4.57
N GLN A 513 4.36 0.85 -3.97
CA GLN A 513 4.31 0.57 -2.54
C GLN A 513 3.99 -0.92 -2.34
N VAL A 514 4.86 -1.60 -1.61
CA VAL A 514 4.70 -3.01 -1.26
C VAL A 514 4.39 -3.12 0.22
N VAL A 515 3.20 -3.63 0.56
CA VAL A 515 2.78 -3.80 1.96
C VAL A 515 3.46 -5.01 2.58
N MET A 516 4.13 -4.81 3.71
CA MET A 516 4.77 -5.86 4.49
C MET A 516 3.83 -6.39 5.57
N PRO A 517 3.87 -7.70 5.89
CA PRO A 517 3.07 -8.30 6.96
C PRO A 517 3.61 -7.98 8.37
N VAL A 518 4.67 -7.18 8.47
CA VAL A 518 5.33 -6.78 9.73
C VAL A 518 5.59 -5.28 9.73
N PRO A 519 5.62 -4.63 10.91
CA PRO A 519 5.65 -3.18 11.00
C PRO A 519 7.00 -2.55 10.68
N ARG A 520 8.10 -3.30 10.79
CA ARG A 520 9.47 -2.79 10.77
C ARG A 520 10.34 -3.54 9.75
N PRO A 521 10.08 -3.41 8.44
CA PRO A 521 11.12 -3.67 7.44
C PRO A 521 12.26 -2.67 7.64
N THR A 522 13.50 -3.14 7.58
CA THR A 522 14.68 -2.38 7.98
C THR A 522 15.62 -2.14 6.81
N SER A 523 15.99 -3.18 6.07
CA SER A 523 16.89 -3.03 4.91
C SER A 523 16.58 -4.05 3.83
N CYS A 524 17.16 -3.86 2.65
CA CYS A 524 16.93 -4.72 1.50
C CYS A 524 18.13 -4.81 0.56
N CYS A 525 18.22 -5.94 -0.15
CA CYS A 525 19.17 -6.13 -1.23
C CYS A 525 18.64 -7.08 -2.29
N PHE A 526 19.09 -6.89 -3.52
CA PHE A 526 18.81 -7.83 -4.59
C PHE A 526 19.74 -9.05 -4.50
N GLY A 527 19.18 -10.22 -4.82
CA GLY A 527 19.89 -11.49 -4.87
C GLY A 527 19.16 -12.51 -5.75
N GLY A 528 19.58 -13.77 -5.64
CA GLY A 528 19.22 -14.83 -6.59
C GLY A 528 20.10 -14.81 -7.84
N ALA A 529 20.15 -15.93 -8.57
CA ALA A 529 21.04 -16.07 -9.73
C ALA A 529 20.81 -15.02 -10.83
N ALA A 530 19.56 -14.52 -10.95
CA ALA A 530 19.17 -13.48 -11.90
C ALA A 530 19.05 -12.08 -11.27
N MET A 531 19.43 -11.91 -9.99
CA MET A 531 19.21 -10.67 -9.21
C MET A 531 17.76 -10.18 -9.25
N ASP A 532 16.79 -11.09 -9.24
CA ASP A 532 15.35 -10.85 -9.37
C ASP A 532 14.60 -11.07 -8.05
N THR A 533 15.31 -11.37 -6.97
CA THR A 533 14.75 -11.52 -5.62
C THR A 533 15.23 -10.36 -4.76
N LEU A 534 14.32 -9.54 -4.24
CA LEU A 534 14.65 -8.50 -3.27
C LEU A 534 14.44 -9.08 -1.86
N TYR A 535 15.54 -9.39 -1.17
CA TYR A 535 15.54 -9.83 0.22
C TYR A 535 15.35 -8.64 1.16
N ILE A 536 14.62 -8.84 2.24
CA ILE A 536 14.16 -7.80 3.15
C ILE A 536 14.36 -8.27 4.59
N THR A 537 15.22 -7.57 5.32
CA THR A 537 15.37 -7.77 6.77
C THR A 537 14.29 -7.01 7.54
N THR A 538 13.98 -7.46 8.76
CA THR A 538 12.97 -6.85 9.60
C THR A 538 13.39 -6.86 11.08
N ALA A 539 12.67 -6.12 11.93
CA ALA A 539 13.04 -5.95 13.33
C ALA A 539 11.93 -6.23 14.33
N ARG A 540 12.36 -6.67 15.52
CA ARG A 540 11.60 -6.74 16.78
C ARG A 540 11.96 -5.59 17.72
N PHE A 541 13.08 -4.92 17.45
CA PHE A 541 13.71 -3.92 18.30
C PHE A 541 12.70 -2.84 18.68
N GLY A 542 12.49 -2.67 19.99
CA GLY A 542 11.57 -1.69 20.57
C GLY A 542 10.09 -2.08 20.46
N MET A 543 9.73 -3.33 20.16
CA MET A 543 8.33 -3.79 20.16
C MET A 543 7.91 -4.20 21.57
N SER A 544 6.71 -3.80 21.97
CA SER A 544 6.10 -4.25 23.20
C SER A 544 5.70 -5.73 23.14
N PRO A 545 5.52 -6.40 24.29
CA PRO A 545 5.00 -7.77 24.32
C PRO A 545 3.64 -7.94 23.62
N ALA A 546 2.81 -6.90 23.55
CA ALA A 546 1.53 -6.93 22.85
C ALA A 546 1.73 -6.90 21.33
N GLU A 547 2.60 -6.03 20.82
CA GLU A 547 2.94 -5.96 19.40
C GLU A 547 3.61 -7.27 18.93
N LEU A 548 4.50 -7.86 19.74
CA LEU A 548 5.14 -9.14 19.40
C LEU A 548 4.14 -10.32 19.34
N ARG A 549 3.02 -10.25 20.07
CA ARG A 549 1.94 -11.22 19.93
C ARG A 549 1.10 -10.99 18.68
N HIS A 550 0.94 -9.72 18.28
CA HIS A 550 0.18 -9.35 17.10
C HIS A 550 0.96 -9.60 15.80
N TYR A 551 2.28 -9.39 15.83
CA TYR A 551 3.22 -9.62 14.74
C TYR A 551 4.26 -10.67 15.17
N PRO A 552 3.88 -11.94 15.28
CA PRO A 552 4.79 -13.00 15.75
C PRO A 552 6.02 -13.17 14.86
N ASP A 553 5.90 -12.79 13.58
CA ASP A 553 6.90 -12.93 12.53
C ASP A 553 7.81 -11.68 12.38
N ALA A 554 7.66 -10.67 13.23
CA ALA A 554 8.60 -9.55 13.26
C ALA A 554 10.01 -10.05 13.61
N GLY A 555 11.03 -9.53 12.91
CA GLY A 555 12.41 -10.01 12.98
C GLY A 555 12.72 -11.17 12.03
N ASP A 556 11.76 -11.65 11.25
CA ASP A 556 12.01 -12.68 10.24
C ASP A 556 12.50 -12.08 8.92
N LEU A 557 13.14 -12.92 8.10
CA LEU A 557 13.62 -12.56 6.77
C LEU A 557 12.51 -12.78 5.74
N TYR A 558 12.27 -11.78 4.89
CA TYR A 558 11.28 -11.81 3.82
C TYR A 558 11.92 -11.58 2.46
N ALA A 559 11.17 -11.85 1.40
CA ALA A 559 11.54 -11.43 0.05
C ALA A 559 10.32 -11.12 -0.81
N ILE A 560 10.56 -10.35 -1.88
CA ILE A 560 9.64 -10.16 -3.01
C ILE A 560 10.36 -10.43 -4.33
N ARG A 561 9.60 -10.58 -5.43
CA ARG A 561 10.13 -10.72 -6.79
C ARG A 561 9.64 -9.57 -7.67
N PRO A 562 10.27 -8.38 -7.58
CA PRO A 562 9.84 -7.23 -8.36
C PRO A 562 10.06 -7.47 -9.85
N GLU A 563 9.35 -6.72 -10.69
CA GLU A 563 9.44 -6.86 -12.15
C GLU A 563 10.83 -6.45 -12.68
N VAL A 564 11.40 -5.42 -12.06
CA VAL A 564 12.75 -4.95 -12.35
C VAL A 564 13.68 -5.56 -11.30
N GLY A 565 14.46 -6.56 -11.71
CA GLY A 565 15.57 -7.06 -10.88
C GLY A 565 16.65 -5.98 -10.70
N GLY A 566 17.56 -6.20 -9.77
CA GLY A 566 18.50 -5.15 -9.36
C GLY A 566 19.96 -5.42 -9.57
N LEU A 567 20.74 -4.58 -8.89
CA LEU A 567 22.18 -4.49 -9.04
C LEU A 567 22.88 -5.24 -7.91
N ALA A 568 24.00 -5.90 -8.26
CA ALA A 568 24.90 -6.45 -7.26
C ALA A 568 25.56 -5.30 -6.49
N ARG A 569 25.77 -5.48 -5.20
CA ARG A 569 26.57 -4.54 -4.39
C ARG A 569 28.03 -4.59 -4.86
N PHE A 570 28.71 -3.45 -4.84
CA PHE A 570 30.16 -3.43 -4.95
C PHE A 570 30.79 -4.15 -3.76
N ALA A 571 32.01 -4.64 -3.94
CA ALA A 571 32.74 -5.38 -2.94
C ALA A 571 33.94 -4.58 -2.44
N PHE A 572 34.28 -4.75 -1.17
CA PHE A 572 35.47 -4.18 -0.56
C PHE A 572 36.72 -4.85 -1.15
N LYS A 573 37.73 -4.05 -1.48
CA LYS A 573 38.99 -4.50 -2.02
C LYS A 573 39.99 -4.70 -0.88
N GLU A 574 40.28 -5.97 -0.60
CA GLU A 574 41.23 -6.36 0.44
C GLU A 574 42.70 -6.17 0.06
#